data_AF-A0A7J0EU08-F1
#
_entry.id   AF-A0A7J0EU08-F1
#
_cell.length_a   1.000
_cell.length_b   1.000
_cell.length_c   1.000
_cell.angle_alpha   90.00
_cell.angle_beta   90.00
_cell.angle_gamma   90.00
#
_symmetry.space_group_name_H-M   'P 1'
#
loop_
_entity.id
_entity.type
_entity.pdbx_description
1 polymer ?
#
loop_
_entity_poly.entity_id
_entity_poly.type
_entity_poly.pdbx_seq_one_letter_code
_entity_poly.pdbx_strand_id
1 'polypeptide(L)' 'MWAGYTSSELSRATNDFSPEMVIGEGGNSKVYWATLEGDFSVAVKVLKNTESSAEDLFREVETLSNLKHENIV' A
#
# COMPACT_ATOMS: atom_id res chain seq x y z
N MET A 1 -4.60 -4.98 18.06
CA MET A 1 -5.63 -4.64 17.06
C MET A 1 -4.96 -3.78 16.02
N TRP A 2 -4.83 -4.24 14.77
CA TRP A 2 -4.44 -3.34 13.69
C TRP A 2 -5.69 -2.51 13.36
N ALA A 3 -5.63 -1.20 13.59
CA ALA A 3 -6.68 -0.33 13.10
C ALA A 3 -6.54 -0.26 11.56
N GLY A 4 -7.66 -0.36 10.84
CA GLY A 4 -7.66 -0.06 9.42
C GLY A 4 -7.46 1.44 9.20
N TYR A 5 -6.81 1.81 8.10
CA TYR A 5 -6.64 3.21 7.71
C TYR A 5 -7.70 3.61 6.68
N THR A 6 -8.25 4.81 6.83
CA THR A 6 -9.16 5.40 5.86
C THR A 6 -8.40 5.95 4.65
N SER A 7 -9.08 6.08 3.51
CA SER A 7 -8.50 6.70 2.31
C SER A 7 -7.96 8.11 2.59
N SER A 8 -8.66 8.89 3.41
CA SER A 8 -8.24 10.24 3.79
C SER A 8 -6.95 10.26 4.62
N GLU A 9 -6.77 9.30 5.53
CA GLU A 9 -5.52 9.17 6.29
C GLU A 9 -4.35 8.80 5.38
N LEU A 10 -4.57 7.88 4.43
CA LEU A 10 -3.56 7.48 3.46
C LEU A 10 -3.20 8.60 2.48
N SER A 11 -4.19 9.37 2.00
CA SER A 11 -3.95 10.57 1.18
C SER A 11 -3.10 11.59 1.95
N ARG A 12 -3.47 11.92 3.20
CA ARG A 12 -2.68 12.84 4.04
C ARG A 12 -1.24 12.35 4.24
N ALA A 13 -1.06 11.07 4.55
CA ALA A 13 0.25 10.49 4.81
C ALA A 13 1.15 10.37 3.57
N THR A 14 0.56 10.37 2.37
CA THR A 14 1.27 10.30 1.07
C THR A 14 1.34 11.65 0.35
N ASN A 15 1.05 12.76 1.05
CA ASN A 15 0.97 14.09 0.45
C ASN A 15 0.05 14.10 -0.80
N ASP A 16 -1.16 13.59 -0.62
CA ASP A 16 -2.18 13.39 -1.66
C ASP A 16 -1.71 12.51 -2.83
N PHE A 17 -1.05 11.38 -2.52
CA PHE A 17 -0.43 10.48 -3.49
C PHE A 17 0.52 11.22 -4.45
N SER A 18 1.28 12.18 -3.93
CA SER A 18 2.24 12.97 -4.71
C SER A 18 3.25 12.05 -5.42
N PRO A 19 3.61 12.32 -6.69
CA PRO A 19 4.68 11.62 -7.39
C PRO A 19 6.02 11.62 -6.64
N GLU A 20 6.28 12.63 -5.82
CA GLU A 20 7.50 12.72 -5.00
C GLU A 20 7.58 11.64 -3.92
N MET A 21 6.43 11.09 -3.52
CA MET A 21 6.36 10.01 -2.54
C MET A 21 6.47 8.63 -3.18
N VAL A 22 6.57 8.51 -4.50
CA VAL A 22 6.67 7.20 -5.17
C VAL A 22 8.03 6.57 -4.91
N ILE A 23 8.01 5.37 -4.34
CA ILE A 23 9.20 4.54 -4.09
C ILE A 23 9.26 3.28 -4.97
N GLY A 24 8.18 2.98 -5.69
CA GLY A 24 8.14 1.87 -6.63
C GLY A 24 6.98 2.00 -7.60
N GLU A 25 7.21 1.58 -8.84
CA GLU A 25 6.17 1.47 -9.87
C GLU A 25 6.27 0.11 -10.55
N GLY A 26 5.14 -0.58 -10.63
CA GLY A 26 4.99 -1.83 -11.36
C GLY A 26 3.81 -1.74 -12.32
N GLY A 27 3.60 -2.79 -13.13
CA GLY A 27 2.63 -2.76 -14.24
C GLY A 27 1.28 -2.12 -13.90
N ASN A 28 0.64 -2.59 -12.82
CA ASN A 28 -0.69 -2.14 -12.41
C ASN A 28 -0.72 -1.41 -11.06
N SER A 29 0.43 -0.96 -10.54
CA SER A 29 0.49 -0.39 -9.19
C SER A 29 1.56 0.67 -9.02
N LYS A 30 1.29 1.64 -8.14
CA LYS A 30 2.32 2.52 -7.56
C LYS A 30 2.45 2.25 -6.07
N VAL A 31 3.66 2.31 -5.55
CA VAL A 31 3.98 2.20 -4.13
C VAL A 31 4.48 3.55 -3.67
N TYR A 32 3.81 4.11 -2.68
CA TYR A 32 4.14 5.40 -2.09
C TYR A 32 4.76 5.19 -0.71
N TRP A 33 5.78 5.97 -0.39
CA TRP A 33 6.22 6.19 0.98
C TRP A 33 5.14 7.00 1.71
N ALA A 34 4.85 6.62 2.95
CA ALA A 34 3.94 7.36 3.80
C ALA A 34 4.44 7.36 5.24
N THR A 35 4.21 8.46 5.94
CA THR A 35 4.46 8.56 7.38
C THR A 35 3.11 8.68 8.09
N LEU A 36 2.74 7.63 8.81
CA LEU A 36 1.54 7.58 9.63
C LEU A 36 1.77 8.26 10.99
N GLU A 37 0.72 8.37 11.80
CA GLU A 37 0.83 8.96 13.14
C GLU A 37 1.88 8.23 13.99
N GLY A 38 2.66 9.00 14.75
CA GLY A 38 3.75 8.46 15.57
C GLY A 38 5.04 8.14 14.79
N ASP A 39 5.27 8.83 13.66
CA ASP A 39 6.45 8.67 12.79
C ASP A 39 6.64 7.26 12.21
N PHE A 40 5.55 6.50 12.15
CA PHE A 40 5.58 5.15 11.60
C PHE A 40 5.60 5.19 10.07
N SER A 41 6.73 4.82 9.48
CA SER A 41 6.92 4.82 8.04
C SER A 41 6.42 3.53 7.40
N VAL A 42 5.63 3.65 6.34
CA VAL A 42 5.01 2.51 5.63
C VAL A 42 5.08 2.67 4.12
N ALA A 43 4.93 1.55 3.41
CA ALA A 43 4.71 1.50 1.98
C ALA A 43 3.20 1.35 1.69
N VAL A 44 2.63 2.29 0.94
CA VAL A 44 1.22 2.27 0.52
C VAL A 44 1.15 1.86 -0.96
N LYS A 45 0.71 0.62 -1.22
CA LYS A 45 0.50 0.13 -2.58
C LYS A 45 -0.90 0.51 -3.07
N VAL A 46 -0.95 1.25 -4.18
CA VAL A 46 -2.18 1.71 -4.84
C VAL A 46 -2.27 1.06 -6.21
N LEU A 47 -3.36 0.35 -6.47
CA LEU A 47 -3.63 -0.27 -7.77
C LEU A 47 -4.28 0.73 -8.73
N LYS A 48 -3.95 0.60 -10.02
CA LYS A 48 -4.66 1.29 -11.10
C LYS A 48 -6.07 0.70 -11.18
N ASN A 49 -7.10 1.51 -11.40
CA ASN A 49 -8.47 1.01 -11.45
C ASN A 49 -8.72 0.22 -12.75
N THR A 50 -8.51 -1.10 -12.72
CA THR A 50 -8.90 -2.03 -13.80
C THR A 50 -9.99 -2.99 -13.30
N GLU A 51 -10.77 -3.57 -14.21
CA GLU A 51 -11.84 -4.54 -13.89
C GLU A 51 -11.35 -5.71 -13.02
N SER A 52 -10.08 -6.12 -13.14
CA SER A 52 -9.49 -7.22 -12.35
C SER A 52 -8.78 -6.77 -11.06
N SER A 53 -8.56 -5.48 -10.85
CA SER A 53 -7.64 -4.99 -9.83
C SER A 53 -8.07 -5.31 -8.40
N ALA A 54 -9.38 -5.34 -8.13
CA ALA A 54 -9.88 -5.71 -6.80
C ALA A 54 -9.58 -7.18 -6.47
N GLU A 55 -9.86 -8.10 -7.40
CA GLU A 55 -9.57 -9.53 -7.21
C GLU A 55 -8.07 -9.79 -7.07
N ASP A 56 -7.25 -9.13 -7.89
CA ASP A 56 -5.79 -9.21 -7.82
C ASP A 56 -5.28 -8.73 -6.46
N LEU A 57 -5.86 -7.64 -5.92
CA LEU A 57 -5.53 -7.15 -4.57
C LEU A 57 -5.86 -8.18 -3.49
N PHE A 58 -7.07 -8.72 -3.50
CA PHE A 58 -7.50 -9.67 -2.48
C PHE A 58 -6.63 -10.93 -2.48
N ARG A 59 -6.29 -11.44 -3.67
CA ARG A 59 -5.39 -12.59 -3.82
C ARG A 59 -3.99 -12.29 -3.30
N GLU A 60 -3.45 -11.11 -3.61
CA GLU A 60 -2.13 -10.70 -3.13
C GLU A 60 -2.11 -10.56 -1.60
N VAL A 61 -3.13 -9.90 -1.03
CA VAL A 61 -3.29 -9.77 0.43
C VAL A 61 -3.38 -11.14 1.08
N GLU A 62 -4.19 -12.06 0.54
CA GLU A 62 -4.32 -13.43 1.07
C GLU A 62 -3.00 -14.20 0.98
N THR A 63 -2.31 -14.12 -0.15
CA THR A 63 -1.05 -14.81 -0.38
C THR A 63 0.03 -14.29 0.58
N LEU A 64 0.20 -12.98 0.67
CA LEU A 64 1.21 -12.34 1.52
C LEU A 64 0.89 -12.48 3.01
N SER A 65 -0.39 -12.42 3.41
CA SER A 65 -0.79 -12.60 4.82
C SER A 65 -0.45 -13.99 5.36
N ASN A 66 -0.41 -15.00 4.49
CA ASN A 66 -0.09 -16.38 4.84
C ASN A 66 1.42 -16.71 4.71
N LEU A 67 2.20 -15.85 4.07
CA LEU A 67 3.64 -16.01 3.93
C LEU A 67 4.37 -15.45 5.16
N LYS A 68 5.03 -16.33 5.92
CA LYS A 68 5.92 -15.95 7.02
C LYS A 68 7.30 -16.54 6.78
N HIS A 69 8.24 -15.68 6.43
CA HIS A 69 9.64 -16.06 6.18
C HIS A 69 10.54 -14.90 6.60
N GLU A 70 11.72 -15.17 7.18
CA GLU A 70 12.61 -14.11 7.71
C GLU A 70 13.07 -13.09 6.67
N ASN A 71 13.04 -13.46 5.38
CA ASN A 71 13.41 -12.60 4.25
C ASN A 71 12.22 -12.03 3.46
N ILE A 72 10.98 -12.18 3.96
CA ILE A 72 9.77 -11.61 3.35
C ILE A 72 9.17 -10.67 4.39
N VAL A 73 9.12 -9.38 4.04
CA VAL A 73 8.78 -8.25 4.93
C VAL A 73 7.51 -7.57 4.46
#